data_AF-A0A957K7X6-F1
#
_entry.id   AF-A0A957K7X6-F1
#
_cell.length_a   1.000
_cell.length_b   1.000
_cell.length_c   1.000
_cell.angle_alpha   90.00
_cell.angle_beta   90.00
_cell.angle_gamma   90.00
#
_symmetry.space_group_name_H-M   'P 1'
#
loop_
_entity.id
_entity.type
_entity.pdbx_description
1 polymer ?
#
loop_
_entity_poly.entity_id
_entity_poly.type
_entity_poly.pdbx_seq_one_letter_code
_entity_poly.pdbx_strand_id
1 'polypeptide(L)'
;PMSPIRAQGINLALRDVVVAANHLTPLLRDNAPGVQLDAAAARIEAERLPEIRRAQALQLREARGQFNERWKPFLIWLAGTLGPAMGRYAFAQRAWLAQQTDLRFGTVPVQLTV
;
A
#
# COMPACT_ATOMS: atom_id res chain seq x y z
N PRO A 1 -8.10 -2.97 10.81
CA PRO A 1 -8.55 -1.76 10.05
C PRO A 1 -7.33 -0.94 9.63
N MET A 2 -7.30 -0.38 8.41
CA MET A 2 -6.17 0.45 7.96
C MET A 2 -6.25 1.87 8.53
N SER A 3 -5.09 2.46 8.81
CA SER A 3 -4.97 3.86 9.21
C SER A 3 -5.26 4.78 8.01
N PRO A 4 -5.78 6.01 8.17
CA PRO A 4 -5.97 6.95 7.06
C PRO A 4 -4.66 7.47 6.44
N ILE A 5 -3.50 7.05 6.97
CA ILE A 5 -2.17 7.42 6.49
C ILE A 5 -2.06 7.14 4.99
N ARG A 6 -1.77 8.20 4.23
CA ARG A 6 -1.53 8.19 2.77
C ARG A 6 -2.63 7.53 1.94
N ALA A 7 -3.89 7.56 2.42
CA ALA A 7 -5.03 6.98 1.71
C ALA A 7 -4.82 5.51 1.28
N GLN A 8 -4.06 4.70 2.02
CA GLN A 8 -3.81 3.29 1.64
C GLN A 8 -5.09 2.47 1.50
N GLY A 9 -6.13 2.84 2.27
CA GLY A 9 -7.46 2.23 2.20
C GLY A 9 -7.97 2.09 0.77
N ILE A 10 -7.98 3.19 0.02
CA ILE A 10 -8.50 3.22 -1.35
C ILE A 10 -7.53 2.57 -2.35
N ASN A 11 -6.22 2.77 -2.18
CA ASN A 11 -5.22 2.15 -3.04
C ASN A 11 -5.29 0.62 -2.99
N LEU A 12 -5.43 0.07 -1.79
CA LEU A 12 -5.52 -1.37 -1.60
C LEU A 12 -6.85 -1.92 -2.11
N ALA A 13 -7.96 -1.23 -1.83
CA ALA A 13 -9.28 -1.64 -2.30
C ALA A 13 -9.35 -1.73 -3.84
N LEU A 14 -8.80 -0.76 -4.57
CA LEU A 14 -8.76 -0.80 -6.03
C LEU A 14 -7.96 -2.00 -6.56
N ARG A 15 -6.89 -2.38 -5.86
CA ARG A 15 -6.05 -3.54 -6.23
C ARG A 15 -6.74 -4.86 -5.88
N ASP A 16 -7.41 -4.91 -4.74
CA ASP A 16 -8.20 -6.06 -4.31
C ASP A 16 -9.35 -6.31 -5.28
N VAL A 17 -9.98 -5.26 -5.82
CA VAL A 17 -11.01 -5.38 -6.87
C VAL A 17 -10.47 -6.05 -8.14
N VAL A 18 -9.25 -5.72 -8.58
CA VAL A 18 -8.66 -6.35 -9.77
C VAL A 18 -8.42 -7.85 -9.55
N VAL A 19 -7.85 -8.23 -8.40
CA VAL A 19 -7.64 -9.65 -8.07
C VAL A 19 -8.96 -10.38 -7.88
N ALA A 20 -9.93 -9.77 -7.20
CA ALA A 20 -11.27 -10.34 -7.05
C ALA A 20 -11.93 -10.55 -8.41
N ALA A 21 -11.83 -9.60 -9.33
CA ALA A 21 -12.33 -9.75 -10.70
C ALA A 21 -11.66 -10.95 -11.38
N ASN A 22 -10.32 -11.05 -11.33
CA ASN A 22 -9.57 -12.14 -11.95
C ASN A 22 -10.04 -13.54 -11.49
N HIS A 23 -10.33 -13.70 -10.21
CA HIS A 23 -10.75 -14.99 -9.64
C HIS A 23 -12.26 -15.26 -9.78
N LEU A 24 -13.10 -14.24 -9.62
CA LEU A 24 -14.56 -14.41 -9.54
C LEU A 24 -15.27 -14.32 -10.88
N THR A 25 -14.82 -13.47 -11.81
CA THR A 25 -15.51 -13.27 -13.09
C THR A 25 -15.64 -14.54 -13.93
N PRO A 26 -14.60 -15.41 -14.07
CA PRO A 26 -14.73 -16.66 -14.82
C PRO A 26 -15.76 -17.60 -14.19
N LEU A 27 -15.72 -17.73 -12.86
CA LEU A 27 -16.63 -18.60 -12.11
C LEU A 27 -18.08 -18.14 -12.20
N LEU A 28 -18.31 -16.83 -12.18
CA LEU A 28 -19.65 -16.26 -12.34
C LEU A 28 -20.18 -16.44 -13.76
N ARG A 29 -19.32 -16.31 -14.79
CA ARG A 29 -19.70 -16.58 -16.19
C ARG A 29 -20.13 -18.03 -16.40
N ASP A 30 -19.49 -18.96 -15.70
CA ASP A 30 -19.78 -20.39 -15.81
C ASP A 30 -20.87 -20.89 -14.83
N ASN A 31 -21.54 -19.97 -14.11
CA ASN A 31 -22.52 -20.30 -13.06
C ASN A 31 -21.97 -21.31 -12.03
N ALA A 32 -20.73 -21.13 -11.60
CA ALA A 32 -20.07 -22.02 -10.67
C ALA A 32 -20.85 -22.14 -9.34
N PRO A 33 -20.92 -23.34 -8.75
CA PRO A 33 -21.58 -23.57 -7.46
C PRO A 33 -20.85 -22.85 -6.32
N GLY A 34 -21.56 -22.57 -5.23
CA GLY A 34 -21.05 -21.83 -4.06
C GLY A 34 -19.71 -22.34 -3.52
N VAL A 35 -19.48 -23.67 -3.50
CA VAL A 35 -18.22 -24.28 -3.07
C VAL A 35 -17.00 -23.80 -3.87
N GLN A 36 -17.16 -23.52 -5.16
CA GLN A 36 -16.08 -22.98 -5.99
C GLN A 36 -15.85 -21.50 -5.72
N LEU A 37 -16.90 -20.74 -5.39
CA LEU A 37 -16.80 -19.35 -4.97
C LEU A 37 -16.08 -19.24 -3.60
N ASP A 38 -16.37 -20.14 -2.66
CA ASP A 38 -15.67 -20.21 -1.37
C ASP A 38 -14.18 -20.52 -1.57
N ALA A 39 -13.86 -21.48 -2.44
CA ALA A 39 -12.48 -21.80 -2.79
C ALA A 39 -11.77 -20.61 -3.45
N ALA A 40 -12.47 -19.84 -4.30
CA ALA A 40 -11.93 -18.63 -4.91
C ALA A 40 -11.69 -17.52 -3.87
N ALA A 41 -12.61 -17.33 -2.93
CA ALA A 41 -12.44 -16.38 -1.83
C ALA A 41 -11.19 -16.71 -0.99
N ALA A 42 -10.96 -17.98 -0.67
CA ALA A 42 -9.75 -18.42 0.03
C ALA A 42 -8.46 -18.15 -0.77
N ARG A 43 -8.49 -18.31 -2.11
CA ARG A 43 -7.35 -17.99 -2.98
C ARG A 43 -7.07 -16.49 -3.04
N ILE A 44 -8.12 -15.67 -3.16
CA ILE A 44 -8.00 -14.21 -3.11
C ILE A 44 -7.37 -13.80 -1.77
N GLU A 45 -7.85 -14.32 -0.64
CA GLU A 45 -7.26 -14.01 0.66
C GLU A 45 -5.78 -14.40 0.72
N ALA A 46 -5.42 -15.62 0.30
CA ALA A 46 -4.04 -16.08 0.30
C ALA A 46 -3.11 -15.20 -0.55
N GLU A 47 -3.61 -14.69 -1.69
CA GLU A 47 -2.86 -13.79 -2.57
C GLU A 47 -2.71 -12.37 -2.00
N ARG A 48 -3.77 -11.82 -1.40
CA ARG A 48 -3.80 -10.41 -0.96
C ARG A 48 -3.26 -10.19 0.44
N LEU A 49 -3.44 -11.14 1.35
CA LEU A 49 -3.11 -11.00 2.77
C LEU A 49 -1.64 -10.61 3.05
N PRO A 50 -0.63 -11.14 2.33
CA PRO A 50 0.76 -10.70 2.52
C PRO A 50 0.97 -9.21 2.22
N GLU A 51 0.39 -8.71 1.13
CA GLU A 51 0.47 -7.29 0.75
C GLU A 51 -0.27 -6.40 1.76
N ILE A 52 -1.48 -6.82 2.17
CA ILE A 52 -2.28 -6.09 3.18
C ILE A 52 -1.49 -5.95 4.48
N ARG A 53 -0.88 -7.04 4.97
CA ARG A 53 -0.07 -7.02 6.20
C ARG A 53 1.15 -6.11 6.06
N ARG A 54 1.82 -6.10 4.91
CA ARG A 54 2.96 -5.23 4.65
C ARG A 54 2.55 -3.75 4.63
N ALA A 55 1.45 -3.41 3.97
CA ALA A 55 0.91 -2.05 3.96
C ALA A 55 0.57 -1.58 5.39
N GLN A 56 -0.10 -2.42 6.17
CA GLN A 56 -0.42 -2.12 7.58
C GLN A 56 0.84 -1.92 8.43
N ALA A 57 1.88 -2.75 8.26
CA ALA A 57 3.14 -2.60 8.97
C ALA A 57 3.85 -1.27 8.64
N LEU A 58 3.85 -0.87 7.36
CA LEU A 58 4.40 0.41 6.92
C LEU A 58 3.60 1.59 7.49
N GLN A 59 2.27 1.52 7.49
CA GLN A 59 1.42 2.54 8.10
C GLN A 59 1.67 2.68 9.60
N LEU A 60 1.81 1.58 10.34
CA LEU A 60 2.13 1.61 11.76
C LEU A 60 3.51 2.22 12.03
N ARG A 61 4.49 1.94 11.16
CA ARG A 61 5.82 2.55 11.24
C ARG A 61 5.77 4.06 10.99
N GLU A 62 5.02 4.50 9.98
CA GLU A 62 4.82 5.93 9.70
C GLU A 62 4.05 6.63 10.82
N ALA A 63 3.01 5.99 11.37
CA ALA A 63 2.27 6.51 12.52
C ALA A 63 3.21 6.74 13.70
N ARG A 64 4.03 5.75 14.06
CA ARG A 64 5.02 5.87 15.14
C ARG A 64 6.09 6.94 14.86
N GLY A 65 6.43 7.17 13.59
CA GLY A 65 7.37 8.20 13.17
C GLY A 65 6.78 9.62 13.21
N GLN A 66 5.49 9.79 12.88
CA GLN A 66 4.76 11.06 12.92
C GLN A 66 4.35 11.47 14.34
N PHE A 67 3.97 10.51 15.18
CA PHE A 67 3.59 10.73 16.59
C PHE A 67 4.78 10.78 17.56
N ASN A 68 6.00 11.00 17.05
CA ASN A 68 7.10 11.38 17.92
C ASN A 68 6.96 12.89 18.20
N GLU A 69 6.12 13.26 19.19
CA GLU A 69 6.05 14.60 19.80
C GLU A 69 7.41 15.11 20.34
N ARG A 70 8.48 14.32 20.15
CA ARG A 70 9.88 14.62 20.45
C ARG A 70 10.71 15.19 19.29
N TRP A 71 10.17 15.39 18.09
CA TRP A 71 10.88 16.22 17.10
C TRP A 71 10.95 17.63 17.66
N LYS A 72 12.07 17.96 18.31
CA LYS A 72 12.33 19.29 18.85
C LYS A 72 12.03 20.31 17.73
N PRO A 73 11.36 21.43 18.02
CA PRO A 73 11.03 22.46 17.00
C PRO A 73 12.23 22.84 16.12
N PHE A 74 13.44 22.78 16.70
CA PHE A 74 14.70 22.93 16.01
C PHE A 74 14.94 21.94 14.85
N LEU A 75 14.62 20.65 15.00
CA LEU A 75 14.81 19.64 13.94
C LEU A 75 13.85 19.87 12.76
N ILE A 76 12.60 20.29 13.05
CA ILE A 76 11.62 20.63 12.01
C ILE A 76 12.08 21.89 11.26
N TRP A 77 12.52 22.91 11.99
CA TRP A 77 13.10 24.12 11.39
C TRP A 77 14.35 23.82 10.55
N LEU A 78 15.26 23.01 11.07
CA LEU A 78 16.48 22.59 10.37
C LEU A 78 16.15 21.80 9.11
N ALA A 79 15.19 20.88 9.17
CA ALA A 79 14.71 20.13 8.02
C ALA A 79 14.04 21.02 6.96
N GLY A 80 13.25 22.02 7.37
CA GLY A 80 12.65 22.99 6.45
C GLY A 80 13.68 23.94 5.80
N THR A 81 14.74 24.28 6.53
CA THR A 81 15.79 25.20 6.06
C THR A 81 16.80 24.50 5.16
N LEU A 82 17.24 23.28 5.51
CA LEU A 82 18.21 22.51 4.74
C LEU A 82 17.58 21.59 3.70
N GLY A 83 16.28 21.27 3.84
CA GLY A 83 15.53 20.40 2.94
C GLY A 83 15.56 20.82 1.46
N PRO A 84 15.35 22.10 1.12
CA PRO A 84 15.44 22.57 -0.27
C PRO A 84 16.86 22.44 -0.86
N ALA A 85 17.90 22.63 -0.05
CA ALA A 85 19.29 22.46 -0.48
C ALA A 85 19.63 20.97 -0.68
N MET A 86 19.12 20.10 0.18
CA MET A 86 19.29 18.64 0.08
C MET A 86 18.46 18.03 -1.06
N GLY A 87 17.29 18.60 -1.36
CA GLY A 87 16.42 18.19 -2.47
C GLY A 87 16.99 18.47 -3.86
N ARG A 88 18.05 19.28 -3.96
CA ARG A 88 18.82 19.49 -5.20
C ARG A 88 19.73 18.32 -5.55
N TYR A 89 20.03 17.46 -4.60
CA TYR A 89 20.84 16.28 -4.86
C TYR A 89 19.94 15.14 -5.34
N ALA A 90 20.14 14.74 -6.61
CA ALA A 90 19.35 13.69 -7.25
C ALA A 90 19.33 12.36 -6.47
N PHE A 91 20.40 12.04 -5.73
CA PHE A 91 20.45 10.82 -4.91
C PHE A 91 19.47 10.90 -3.71
N ALA A 92 19.38 12.05 -3.04
CA ALA A 92 18.50 12.24 -1.89
C ALA A 92 17.03 12.24 -2.32
N GLN A 93 16.73 12.90 -3.45
CA GLN A 93 15.39 12.89 -4.04
C GLN A 93 14.96 11.48 -4.45
N ARG A 94 15.86 10.70 -5.08
CA ARG A 94 15.58 9.30 -5.46
C ARG A 94 15.36 8.41 -4.25
N ALA A 95 16.20 8.52 -3.21
CA ALA A 95 16.03 7.73 -1.99
C ALA A 95 14.70 8.06 -1.27
N TRP A 96 14.34 9.35 -1.23
CA TRP A 96 13.06 9.79 -0.67
C TRP A 96 11.86 9.28 -1.46
N LEU A 97 11.91 9.38 -2.80
CA LEU A 97 10.85 8.86 -3.68
C LEU A 97 10.74 7.34 -3.60
N ALA A 98 11.87 6.62 -3.54
CA ALA A 98 11.92 5.16 -3.44
C ALA A 98 11.15 4.67 -2.20
N GLN A 99 11.31 5.35 -1.06
CA GLN A 99 10.58 5.04 0.18
C GLN A 99 9.05 5.24 0.08
N GLN A 100 8.56 6.02 -0.89
CA GLN A 100 7.13 6.25 -1.10
C GLN A 100 6.50 5.31 -2.14
N THR A 101 7.32 4.63 -2.94
CA THR A 101 6.85 3.81 -4.07
C THR A 101 5.97 2.66 -3.60
N ASP A 102 6.42 1.89 -2.59
CA ASP A 102 5.69 0.75 -2.04
C ASP A 102 4.30 1.13 -1.52
N LEU A 103 4.17 2.31 -0.91
CA LEU A 103 2.89 2.82 -0.39
C LEU A 103 2.01 3.36 -1.52
N ARG A 104 2.59 3.94 -2.57
CA ARG A 104 1.80 4.52 -3.68
C ARG A 104 1.31 3.46 -4.65
N PHE A 105 2.14 2.48 -4.98
CA PHE A 105 1.89 1.55 -6.08
C PHE A 105 1.69 0.10 -5.61
N GLY A 106 1.78 -0.15 -4.31
CA GLY A 106 1.79 -1.50 -3.77
C GLY A 106 3.12 -2.21 -3.98
N THR A 107 3.19 -3.46 -3.53
CA THR A 107 4.46 -4.22 -3.45
C THR A 107 4.51 -5.39 -4.42
N VAL A 108 3.37 -5.74 -5.01
CA VAL A 108 3.23 -6.84 -5.97
C VAL A 108 2.56 -6.29 -7.24
N PRO A 109 2.99 -6.61 -8.46
CA PRO A 109 2.23 -6.20 -9.64
C PRO A 109 0.86 -6.90 -9.66
N VAL A 110 -0.20 -6.13 -9.87
CA VAL A 110 -1.56 -6.65 -10.08
C VAL A 110 -1.99 -6.25 -11.48
N GLN A 111 -2.35 -7.22 -12.31
CA GLN A 111 -2.82 -7.00 -13.68
C GLN A 111 -4.20 -7.64 -13.86
N LEU A 112 -5.08 -6.97 -14.60
CA LEU A 112 -6.39 -7.51 -14.94
C LEU A 112 -6.24 -8.50 -16.09
N THR A 113 -6.77 -9.72 -15.93
CA THR A 113 -6.59 -10.84 -16.88
C THR A 113 -7.90 -11.51 -17.33
N VAL A 114 -9.05 -11.02 -16.87
CA VAL A 114 -10.39 -11.63 -17.07
C VAL A 114 -11.15 -11.25 -18.32
#